data_AF-A0A5J5CP22-F1
#
_entry.id   AF-A0A5J5CP22-F1
#
_cell.length_a   1.000
_cell.length_b   1.000
_cell.length_c   1.000
_cell.angle_alpha   90.00
_cell.angle_beta   90.00
_cell.angle_gamma   90.00
#
_symmetry.space_group_name_H-M   'P 1'
#
loop_
_entity.id
_entity.type
_entity.pdbx_description
1 polymer ?
#
loop_
_entity_poly.entity_id
_entity_poly.type
_entity_poly.pdbx_seq_one_letter_code
_entity_poly.pdbx_strand_id
1 'polypeptide(L)'
;MKPQHITTGKTSLWIFGYGSLVWKPDFKYRRSQVGYIQGYKRRFWHGDNFHRGNDVLPGRVVTLIEDDDASTWGVAFEVTGSQVEESLKYLNVRETVCGGYITKMVDFFPEGENQPPVQALVYIATSDNALYLGPASPEMIGIQIAVCRGKTGHNLEYLVRLAEFMRNSCPHVEDHHLVQQEEHAAEALIEIKSYGPLTKPSCMSALSSPGATGALAFPDCAVAAVVVAVGQLFARARGGGASFGLGGGASAGVEGGAGTRPAQGRLQGAGRSEACWEEGRSQP
;
A
#
# COMPACT_ATOMS: atom_id res chain seq x y z
N MET A 1 14.74 16.64 2.54
CA MET A 1 15.34 17.41 3.66
C MET A 1 15.36 16.48 4.87
N LYS A 2 16.42 16.44 5.70
CA LYS A 2 16.42 15.55 6.87
C LYS A 2 15.48 16.13 7.95
N PRO A 3 14.54 15.37 8.52
CA PRO A 3 13.58 15.87 9.53
C PRO A 3 14.23 16.55 10.74
N GLN A 4 15.47 16.19 11.08
CA GLN A 4 16.26 16.80 12.16
C GLN A 4 16.56 18.30 11.94
N HIS A 5 16.47 18.80 10.71
CA HIS A 5 16.66 20.23 10.41
C HIS A 5 15.35 21.04 10.49
N ILE A 6 14.19 20.36 10.57
CA ILE A 6 12.86 21.00 10.64
C ILE A 6 12.58 21.51 12.07
N THR A 7 13.27 20.96 13.07
CA THR A 7 13.02 21.18 14.50
C THR A 7 13.97 22.16 15.18
N THR A 8 14.97 22.72 14.50
CA THR A 8 15.94 23.63 15.12
C THR A 8 15.23 24.88 15.69
N GLY A 9 15.04 24.92 17.01
CA GLY A 9 14.41 26.02 17.74
C GLY A 9 12.90 25.90 18.01
N LYS A 10 12.23 24.83 17.59
CA LYS A 10 10.79 24.63 17.86
C LYS A 10 10.56 23.70 19.06
N THR A 11 9.84 24.19 20.07
CA THR A 11 9.43 23.42 21.27
C THR A 11 8.21 22.53 21.04
N SER A 12 7.55 22.69 19.89
CA SER A 12 6.39 21.92 19.47
C SER A 12 6.38 21.68 17.96
N LEU A 13 5.88 20.51 17.54
CA LEU A 13 5.73 20.11 16.15
C LEU A 13 4.36 19.46 15.97
N TRP A 14 3.66 19.81 14.89
CA TRP A 14 2.46 19.08 14.46
C TRP A 14 2.84 18.02 13.46
N ILE A 15 2.29 16.80 13.58
CA ILE A 15 2.47 15.71 12.64
C ILE A 15 1.10 15.37 12.04
N PHE A 16 0.98 15.43 10.71
CA PHE A 16 -0.25 15.13 10.00
C PHE A 16 -0.32 13.65 9.60
N GLY A 17 -1.42 13.00 9.99
CA GLY A 17 -1.75 11.63 9.66
C GLY A 17 -2.91 11.53 8.68
N TYR A 18 -2.66 10.87 7.54
CA TYR A 18 -3.66 10.60 6.50
C TYR A 18 -3.89 9.09 6.24
N GLY A 19 -3.13 8.23 6.92
CA GLY A 19 -3.23 6.77 6.82
C GLY A 19 -3.41 6.16 8.21
N SER A 20 -2.60 5.15 8.55
CA SER A 20 -2.73 4.44 9.84
C SER A 20 -2.68 5.31 11.09
N LEU A 21 -2.04 6.47 11.01
CA LEU A 21 -1.91 7.39 12.14
C LEU A 21 -3.27 7.90 12.65
N VAL A 22 -4.32 7.91 11.82
CA VAL A 22 -5.65 8.41 12.26
C VAL A 22 -6.31 7.52 13.32
N TRP A 23 -5.95 6.23 13.38
CA TRP A 23 -6.44 5.31 14.43
C TRP A 23 -5.32 4.69 15.28
N LYS A 24 -4.08 4.70 14.79
CA LYS A 24 -2.92 4.08 15.44
C LYS A 24 -1.68 4.98 15.29
N PRO A 25 -1.61 6.06 16.07
CA PRO A 25 -0.47 6.97 16.05
C PRO A 25 0.82 6.33 16.61
N ASP A 26 0.70 5.46 17.63
CA ASP A 26 1.83 4.75 18.28
C ASP A 26 2.95 5.69 18.82
N PHE A 27 2.65 6.96 19.09
CA PHE A 27 3.53 7.90 19.79
C PHE A 27 2.74 8.78 20.77
N LYS A 28 3.45 9.39 21.74
CA LYS A 28 2.86 10.31 22.71
C LYS A 28 2.67 11.69 22.08
N TYR A 29 1.50 12.28 22.26
CA TYR A 29 1.18 13.63 21.78
C TYR A 29 0.40 14.39 22.85
N ARG A 30 0.48 15.72 22.81
CA ARG A 30 -0.20 16.63 23.75
C ARG A 30 -1.69 16.74 23.45
N ARG A 31 -2.03 16.91 22.16
CA ARG A 31 -3.41 16.96 21.65
C ARG A 31 -3.45 16.56 20.18
N SER A 32 -4.63 16.20 19.70
CA SER A 32 -4.89 15.91 18.29
C SER A 32 -6.09 16.70 17.79
N GLN A 33 -6.16 16.92 16.48
CA GLN A 33 -7.25 17.66 15.86
C GLN A 33 -7.55 17.11 14.46
N VAL A 34 -8.83 16.94 14.15
CA VAL A 34 -9.29 16.59 12.79
C VAL A 34 -9.22 17.84 11.92
N GLY A 35 -8.93 17.65 10.64
CA GLY A 35 -8.84 18.72 9.66
C GLY A 35 -8.25 18.21 8.36
N TYR A 36 -7.77 19.11 7.50
CA TYR A 36 -7.25 18.74 6.19
C TYR A 36 -5.97 19.48 5.82
N ILE A 37 -5.28 18.94 4.82
CA ILE A 37 -4.22 19.61 4.07
C ILE A 37 -4.68 19.81 2.64
N GLN A 38 -4.18 20.84 1.96
CA GLN A 38 -4.45 21.13 0.55
C GLN A 38 -3.27 20.70 -0.34
N GLY A 39 -3.53 20.54 -1.65
CA GLY A 39 -2.51 20.21 -2.64
C GLY A 39 -2.18 18.71 -2.74
N TYR A 40 -2.98 17.85 -2.11
CA TYR A 40 -2.75 16.42 -2.09
C TYR A 40 -4.04 15.61 -2.13
N LYS A 41 -4.02 14.51 -2.88
CA LYS A 41 -5.03 13.46 -2.87
C LYS A 41 -4.48 12.16 -2.27
N ARG A 42 -5.30 11.49 -1.47
CA ARG A 42 -5.00 10.18 -0.87
C ARG A 42 -5.22 9.05 -1.87
N ARG A 43 -4.25 8.15 -2.05
CA ARG A 43 -4.35 7.00 -2.97
C ARG A 43 -3.74 5.72 -2.42
N PHE A 44 -4.40 4.58 -2.64
CA PHE A 44 -3.90 3.23 -2.30
C PHE A 44 -2.83 2.74 -3.29
N TRP A 45 -1.80 3.55 -3.53
CA TRP A 45 -0.77 3.29 -4.54
C TRP A 45 0.57 2.87 -3.97
N HIS A 46 0.66 2.76 -2.65
CA HIS A 46 1.87 2.31 -1.98
C HIS A 46 1.73 0.87 -1.50
N GLY A 47 2.76 0.09 -1.72
CA GLY A 47 2.88 -1.29 -1.30
C GLY A 47 3.29 -1.40 0.16
N ASP A 48 2.77 -2.40 0.87
CA ASP A 48 3.26 -2.78 2.20
C ASP A 48 3.53 -4.28 2.24
N ASN A 49 4.80 -4.65 2.28
CA ASN A 49 5.27 -6.05 2.29
C ASN A 49 5.51 -6.59 3.71
N PHE A 50 5.01 -5.93 4.76
CA PHE A 50 5.31 -6.32 6.14
C PHE A 50 4.11 -6.30 7.08
N HIS A 51 3.42 -5.17 7.21
CA HIS A 51 2.29 -5.00 8.13
C HIS A 51 0.99 -5.58 7.58
N ARG A 52 0.72 -5.33 6.30
CA ARG A 52 -0.54 -5.62 5.59
C ARG A 52 -0.36 -6.57 4.41
N GLY A 53 0.87 -6.83 4.00
CA GLY A 53 1.23 -7.89 3.05
C GLY A 53 2.53 -8.58 3.42
N ASN A 54 3.15 -9.21 2.42
CA ASN A 54 4.44 -9.89 2.50
C ASN A 54 5.25 -9.66 1.21
N ASP A 55 6.48 -10.18 1.15
CA ASP A 55 7.39 -9.99 -0.01
C ASP A 55 6.87 -10.59 -1.33
N VAL A 56 6.00 -11.59 -1.27
CA VAL A 56 5.41 -12.23 -2.45
C VAL A 56 4.14 -11.48 -2.90
N LEU A 57 3.32 -11.09 -1.92
CA LEU A 57 2.06 -10.41 -2.14
C LEU A 57 1.98 -9.17 -1.24
N PRO A 58 2.52 -8.02 -1.70
CA PRO A 58 2.46 -6.80 -0.92
C PRO A 58 1.01 -6.32 -0.80
N GLY A 59 0.65 -5.77 0.35
CA GLY A 59 -0.61 -5.07 0.52
C GLY A 59 -0.61 -3.73 -0.19
N ARG A 60 -1.75 -3.07 -0.25
CA ARG A 60 -1.99 -1.70 -0.69
C ARG A 60 -2.32 -0.83 0.52
N VAL A 61 -1.53 0.21 0.75
CA VAL A 61 -1.72 1.25 1.77
C VAL A 61 -1.73 2.62 1.12
N VAL A 62 -2.23 3.63 1.85
CA VAL A 62 -2.34 4.97 1.27
C VAL A 62 -1.01 5.72 1.24
N THR A 63 -0.81 6.50 0.18
CA THR A 63 0.15 7.60 0.07
C THR A 63 -0.56 8.86 -0.41
N LEU A 64 0.15 9.98 -0.43
CA LEU A 64 -0.31 11.25 -0.98
C LEU A 64 0.30 11.49 -2.36
N ILE A 65 -0.53 11.96 -3.27
CA ILE A 65 -0.15 12.38 -4.61
C ILE A 65 -0.47 13.87 -4.73
N GLU A 66 0.45 14.66 -5.27
CA GLU A 66 0.24 16.08 -5.49
C GLU A 66 -0.95 16.31 -6.43
N ASP A 67 -1.82 17.23 -6.04
CA ASP A 67 -3.02 17.64 -6.77
C ASP A 67 -3.50 18.97 -6.18
N ASP A 68 -3.23 20.07 -6.88
CA ASP A 68 -3.41 21.44 -6.37
C ASP A 68 -4.86 21.76 -5.97
N ASP A 69 -5.83 21.11 -6.60
CA ASP A 69 -7.25 21.30 -6.34
C ASP A 69 -7.80 20.34 -5.27
N ALA A 70 -6.98 19.40 -4.78
CA ALA A 70 -7.39 18.39 -3.82
C ALA A 70 -7.14 18.79 -2.38
N SER A 71 -8.03 18.33 -1.50
CA SER A 71 -7.86 18.37 -0.06
C SER A 71 -7.89 16.95 0.51
N THR A 72 -6.96 16.63 1.41
CA THR A 72 -6.94 15.34 2.11
C THR A 72 -7.21 15.55 3.59
N TRP A 73 -8.28 14.92 4.07
CA TRP A 73 -8.70 14.95 5.47
C TRP A 73 -7.99 13.88 6.31
N GLY A 74 -7.68 14.23 7.56
CA GLY A 74 -6.92 13.41 8.47
C GLY A 74 -6.87 13.99 9.88
N VAL A 75 -5.82 13.66 10.62
CA VAL A 75 -5.61 14.12 12.01
C VAL A 75 -4.23 14.71 12.15
N ALA A 76 -4.12 15.90 12.72
CA ALA A 76 -2.84 16.48 13.14
C ALA A 76 -2.62 16.24 14.63
N PHE A 77 -1.39 15.87 15.01
CA PHE A 77 -0.98 15.56 16.38
C PHE A 77 0.10 16.55 16.84
N GLU A 78 -0.15 17.30 17.91
CA GLU A 78 0.83 18.21 18.51
C GLU A 78 1.75 17.43 19.45
N VAL A 79 3.03 17.36 19.12
CA VAL A 79 4.08 16.78 19.98
C VAL A 79 4.95 17.90 20.56
N THR A 80 5.45 17.73 21.79
CA THR A 80 6.17 18.80 22.51
C THR A 80 7.40 18.28 23.26
N GLY A 81 8.41 19.14 23.41
CA GLY A 81 9.61 18.84 24.20
C GLY A 81 10.36 17.59 23.70
N SER A 82 10.77 16.71 24.63
CA SER A 82 11.49 15.47 24.30
C SER A 82 10.69 14.49 23.42
N GLN A 83 9.36 14.62 23.38
CA GLN A 83 8.49 13.78 22.54
C GLN A 83 8.69 14.03 21.05
N VAL A 84 9.17 15.23 20.67
CA VAL A 84 9.44 15.57 19.27
C VAL A 84 10.52 14.65 18.71
N GLU A 85 11.63 14.48 19.45
CA GLU A 85 12.74 13.63 19.01
C GLU A 85 12.35 12.15 18.98
N GLU A 86 11.61 11.67 19.97
CA GLU A 86 11.10 10.28 20.00
C GLU A 86 10.15 10.00 18.82
N SER A 87 9.21 10.90 18.57
CA SER A 87 8.23 10.75 17.48
C SER A 87 8.91 10.83 16.13
N LEU A 88 9.84 11.78 15.94
CA LEU A 88 10.63 11.85 14.72
C LEU A 88 11.53 10.63 14.56
N LYS A 89 12.14 10.11 15.63
CA LYS A 89 12.95 8.88 15.54
C LYS A 89 12.09 7.70 15.10
N TYR A 90 10.91 7.53 15.69
CA TYR A 90 9.94 6.50 15.30
C TYR A 90 9.52 6.63 13.83
N LEU A 91 9.17 7.84 13.39
CA LEU A 91 8.75 8.09 12.01
C LEU A 91 9.91 7.98 11.01
N ASN A 92 11.12 8.39 11.40
CA ASN A 92 12.32 8.29 10.57
C ASN A 92 12.81 6.86 10.40
N VAL A 93 12.55 5.96 11.37
CA VAL A 93 12.78 4.52 11.18
C VAL A 93 11.93 4.00 10.00
N ARG A 94 10.72 4.55 9.80
CA ARG A 94 9.89 4.24 8.61
C ARG A 94 10.50 4.77 7.32
N GLU A 95 11.31 5.83 7.37
CA GLU A 95 11.94 6.44 6.19
C GLU A 95 13.32 5.84 5.84
N THR A 96 14.14 5.56 6.84
CA THR A 96 15.59 5.31 6.64
C THR A 96 15.89 3.86 6.26
N VAL A 97 15.02 2.91 6.61
CA VAL A 97 15.23 1.48 6.35
C VAL A 97 14.53 1.01 5.06
N CYS A 98 13.43 1.67 4.65
CA CYS A 98 12.65 1.27 3.47
C CYS A 98 12.87 2.15 2.22
N GLY A 99 13.55 3.29 2.34
CA GLY A 99 13.75 4.24 1.24
C GLY A 99 12.43 4.89 0.76
N GLY A 100 12.52 5.98 -0.02
CA GLY A 100 11.38 6.53 -0.76
C GLY A 100 10.26 7.19 0.04
N TYR A 101 10.54 7.72 1.23
CA TYR A 101 9.66 8.68 1.91
C TYR A 101 10.29 10.07 1.91
N ILE A 102 9.46 11.10 1.72
CA ILE A 102 9.83 12.49 1.91
C ILE A 102 9.04 13.09 3.07
N THR A 103 9.68 14.02 3.77
CA THR A 103 9.02 14.91 4.72
C THR A 103 8.73 16.25 4.07
N LYS A 104 7.51 16.76 4.26
CA LYS A 104 7.13 18.13 3.89
C LYS A 104 6.46 18.83 5.07
N MET A 105 6.71 20.12 5.18
CA MET A 105 5.91 21.00 6.03
C MET A 105 4.77 21.55 5.18
N VAL A 106 3.53 21.38 5.66
CA VAL A 106 2.30 21.78 4.97
C VAL A 106 1.40 22.56 5.92
N ASP A 107 0.56 23.43 5.36
CA ASP A 107 -0.51 24.05 6.13
C ASP A 107 -1.60 23.01 6.39
N PHE A 108 -1.86 22.77 7.67
CA PHE A 108 -2.99 22.01 8.16
C PHE A 108 -4.08 22.97 8.60
N PHE A 109 -5.29 22.74 8.13
CA PHE A 109 -6.49 23.52 8.41
C PHE A 109 -7.34 22.73 9.41
N PRO A 110 -7.36 23.11 10.70
CA PRO A 110 -8.21 22.45 11.69
C PRO A 110 -9.69 22.53 11.32
N GLU A 111 -10.42 21.46 11.60
CA GLU A 111 -11.88 21.47 11.54
C GLU A 111 -12.46 22.34 12.66
N GLY A 112 -13.42 23.19 12.29
CA GLY A 112 -14.09 24.14 13.18
C GLY A 112 -13.93 25.58 12.74
N GLU A 113 -14.91 26.42 13.06
CA GLU A 113 -14.93 27.82 12.62
C GLU A 113 -13.77 28.64 13.20
N ASN A 114 -13.19 29.52 12.37
CA ASN A 114 -12.21 30.54 12.75
C ASN A 114 -10.91 30.04 13.38
N GLN A 115 -10.51 28.79 13.14
CA GLN A 115 -9.20 28.30 13.56
C GLN A 115 -8.14 28.64 12.50
N PRO A 116 -7.04 29.32 12.88
CA PRO A 116 -5.97 29.60 11.93
C PRO A 116 -5.25 28.30 11.53
N PRO A 117 -4.74 28.22 10.29
CA PRO A 117 -3.92 27.09 9.86
C PRO A 117 -2.67 26.95 10.73
N VAL A 118 -2.22 25.71 10.94
CA VAL A 118 -0.96 25.40 11.64
C VAL A 118 -0.04 24.60 10.74
N GLN A 119 1.26 24.83 10.88
CA GLN A 119 2.28 24.12 10.12
C GLN A 119 2.47 22.70 10.67
N ALA A 120 2.20 21.71 9.83
CA ALA A 120 2.32 20.29 10.16
C ALA A 120 3.33 19.57 9.26
N LEU A 121 4.07 18.63 9.85
CA LEU A 121 4.96 17.70 9.16
C LEU A 121 4.16 16.53 8.62
N VAL A 122 4.27 16.27 7.32
CA VAL A 122 3.68 15.11 6.66
C VAL A 122 4.75 14.23 6.05
N TYR A 123 4.57 12.91 6.19
CA TYR A 123 5.44 11.87 5.63
C TYR A 123 4.78 11.28 4.39
N ILE A 124 5.41 11.37 3.22
CA ILE A 124 4.82 10.96 1.93
C ILE A 124 5.70 9.91 1.27
N ALA A 125 5.14 8.74 0.96
CA ALA A 125 5.84 7.74 0.14
C ALA A 125 5.82 8.17 -1.33
N THR A 126 6.98 8.45 -1.91
CA THR A 126 7.09 8.95 -3.28
C THR A 126 7.06 7.83 -4.31
N SER A 127 6.94 8.19 -5.59
CA SER A 127 7.05 7.26 -6.71
C SER A 127 8.42 6.61 -6.86
N ASP A 128 9.47 7.20 -6.28
CA ASP A 128 10.83 6.66 -6.29
C ASP A 128 11.01 5.52 -5.28
N ASN A 129 10.00 5.26 -4.45
CA ASN A 129 10.00 4.15 -3.52
C ASN A 129 9.88 2.82 -4.27
N ALA A 130 10.73 1.84 -3.93
CA ALA A 130 10.67 0.50 -4.52
C ALA A 130 9.32 -0.22 -4.27
N LEU A 131 8.60 0.17 -3.22
CA LEU A 131 7.26 -0.32 -2.91
C LEU A 131 6.15 0.54 -3.53
N TYR A 132 6.45 1.57 -4.32
CA TYR A 132 5.41 2.29 -5.05
C TYR A 132 4.82 1.40 -6.14
N LEU A 133 3.58 0.97 -5.95
CA LEU A 133 2.85 0.12 -6.89
C LEU A 133 2.13 0.94 -7.97
N GLY A 134 1.96 2.24 -7.73
CA GLY A 134 1.33 3.18 -8.66
C GLY A 134 -0.17 2.96 -8.87
N PRO A 135 -0.75 3.71 -9.83
CA PRO A 135 -2.14 3.57 -10.22
C PRO A 135 -2.45 2.14 -10.71
N ALA A 136 -3.62 1.65 -10.33
CA ALA A 136 -4.23 0.44 -10.88
C ALA A 136 -5.75 0.63 -10.87
N SER A 137 -6.48 -0.23 -11.57
CA SER A 137 -7.94 -0.14 -11.56
C SER A 137 -8.49 -0.38 -10.14
N PRO A 138 -9.63 0.23 -9.78
CA PRO A 138 -10.24 0.01 -8.47
C PRO A 138 -10.51 -1.46 -8.17
N GLU A 139 -10.92 -2.26 -9.17
CA GLU A 139 -11.13 -3.70 -9.02
C GLU A 139 -9.81 -4.39 -8.63
N MET A 140 -8.73 -4.06 -9.32
CA MET A 140 -7.40 -4.61 -9.08
C MET A 140 -6.89 -4.33 -7.67
N ILE A 141 -7.06 -3.09 -7.21
CA ILE A 141 -6.67 -2.68 -5.86
C ILE A 141 -7.58 -3.37 -4.83
N GLY A 142 -8.89 -3.41 -5.06
CA GLY A 142 -9.87 -4.07 -4.19
C GLY A 142 -9.57 -5.56 -3.98
N ILE A 143 -9.29 -6.29 -5.07
CA ILE A 143 -8.87 -7.70 -5.01
C ILE A 143 -7.61 -7.86 -4.17
N GLN A 144 -6.58 -7.04 -4.43
CA GLN A 144 -5.32 -7.10 -3.69
C GLN A 144 -5.55 -6.84 -2.19
N ILE A 145 -6.34 -5.82 -1.83
CA ILE A 145 -6.68 -5.50 -0.43
C ILE A 145 -7.45 -6.67 0.22
N ALA A 146 -8.38 -7.30 -0.50
CA ALA A 146 -9.21 -8.38 0.04
C ALA A 146 -8.39 -9.63 0.42
N VAL A 147 -7.35 -9.96 -0.35
CA VAL A 147 -6.57 -11.20 -0.16
C VAL A 147 -5.29 -11.03 0.64
N CYS A 148 -4.74 -9.81 0.74
CA CYS A 148 -3.46 -9.57 1.40
C CYS A 148 -3.55 -9.63 2.93
N ARG A 149 -2.50 -10.19 3.54
CA ARG A 149 -2.29 -10.22 4.99
C ARG A 149 -0.80 -10.10 5.28
N GLY A 150 -0.48 -9.28 6.29
CA GLY A 150 0.87 -9.16 6.83
C GLY A 150 0.92 -9.42 8.33
N LYS A 151 2.05 -9.08 8.94
CA LYS A 151 2.35 -9.27 10.37
C LYS A 151 1.33 -8.61 11.30
N THR A 152 0.74 -7.49 10.89
CA THR A 152 -0.19 -6.69 11.69
C THR A 152 -1.66 -6.97 11.34
N GLY A 153 -1.94 -7.94 10.46
CA GLY A 153 -3.30 -8.37 10.13
C GLY A 153 -3.63 -8.24 8.64
N HIS A 154 -4.91 -8.39 8.33
CA HIS A 154 -5.42 -8.31 6.96
C HIS A 154 -5.30 -6.88 6.42
N ASN A 155 -5.06 -6.73 5.13
CA ASN A 155 -5.06 -5.43 4.48
C ASN A 155 -6.46 -4.80 4.48
N LEU A 156 -7.50 -5.62 4.36
CA LEU A 156 -8.89 -5.18 4.47
C LEU A 156 -9.16 -4.37 5.75
N GLU A 157 -8.59 -4.79 6.89
CA GLU A 157 -8.74 -4.07 8.16
C GLU A 157 -8.17 -2.64 8.08
N TYR A 158 -7.06 -2.43 7.36
CA TYR A 158 -6.52 -1.09 7.15
C TYR A 158 -7.51 -0.20 6.38
N LEU A 159 -8.09 -0.74 5.31
CA LEU A 159 -9.07 -0.03 4.49
C LEU A 159 -10.30 0.34 5.31
N VAL A 160 -10.90 -0.64 6.02
CA VAL A 160 -12.11 -0.45 6.82
C VAL A 160 -11.86 0.56 7.94
N ARG A 161 -10.75 0.47 8.68
CA ARG A 161 -10.45 1.44 9.76
C ARG A 161 -10.29 2.87 9.24
N LEU A 162 -9.70 3.04 8.06
CA LEU A 162 -9.58 4.35 7.43
C LEU A 162 -10.95 4.89 7.00
N ALA A 163 -11.80 4.04 6.42
CA ALA A 163 -13.14 4.41 6.01
C ALA A 163 -14.07 4.71 7.20
N GLU A 164 -13.96 3.95 8.28
CA GLU A 164 -14.64 4.24 9.55
C GLU A 164 -14.23 5.59 10.12
N PHE A 165 -12.93 5.91 10.10
CA PHE A 165 -12.47 7.25 10.50
C PHE A 165 -13.12 8.34 9.64
N MET A 166 -13.10 8.19 8.30
CA MET A 166 -13.71 9.18 7.41
C MET A 166 -15.22 9.34 7.67
N ARG A 167 -15.97 8.24 7.80
CA ARG A 167 -17.41 8.27 8.10
C ARG A 167 -17.74 8.92 9.45
N ASN A 168 -16.95 8.63 10.48
CA ASN A 168 -17.27 9.05 11.84
C ASN A 168 -16.75 10.46 12.18
N SER A 169 -15.58 10.82 11.65
CA SER A 169 -14.89 12.07 11.98
C SER A 169 -15.00 13.12 10.89
N CYS A 170 -15.27 12.73 9.64
CA CYS A 170 -15.36 13.64 8.49
C CYS A 170 -16.63 13.36 7.66
N PRO A 171 -17.85 13.27 8.24
CA PRO A 171 -19.05 12.82 7.54
C PRO A 171 -19.50 13.73 6.38
N HIS A 172 -19.01 14.97 6.37
CA HIS A 172 -19.28 15.97 5.33
C HIS A 172 -18.29 15.91 4.17
N VAL A 173 -17.33 14.99 4.20
CA VAL A 173 -16.26 14.84 3.22
C VAL A 173 -16.42 13.54 2.47
N GLU A 174 -16.43 13.62 1.14
CA GLU A 174 -16.46 12.44 0.28
C GLU A 174 -15.05 12.12 -0.24
N ASP A 175 -14.52 10.95 0.14
CA ASP A 175 -13.28 10.40 -0.42
C ASP A 175 -13.64 9.30 -1.42
N HIS A 176 -13.97 9.70 -2.66
CA HIS A 176 -14.43 8.77 -3.70
C HIS A 176 -13.47 7.61 -3.94
N HIS A 177 -12.15 7.85 -3.85
CA HIS A 177 -11.16 6.78 -4.05
C HIS A 177 -11.26 5.73 -2.94
N LEU A 178 -11.40 6.17 -1.69
CA LEU A 178 -11.57 5.28 -0.53
C LEU A 178 -12.87 4.48 -0.62
N VAL A 179 -13.98 5.13 -1.01
CA VAL A 179 -15.29 4.47 -1.20
C VAL A 179 -15.20 3.39 -2.28
N GLN A 180 -14.61 3.70 -3.44
CA GLN A 180 -14.39 2.70 -4.50
C GLN A 180 -13.55 1.51 -4.02
N GLN A 181 -12.54 1.74 -3.18
CA GLN A 181 -11.74 0.63 -2.64
C GLN A 181 -12.55 -0.25 -1.68
N GLU A 182 -13.43 0.32 -0.86
CA GLU A 182 -14.35 -0.46 -0.01
C GLU A 182 -15.30 -1.31 -0.84
N GLU A 183 -15.92 -0.72 -1.86
CA GLU A 183 -16.86 -1.42 -2.75
C GLU A 183 -16.19 -2.62 -3.43
N HIS A 184 -15.08 -2.40 -4.13
CA HIS A 184 -14.41 -3.47 -4.85
C HIS A 184 -13.72 -4.50 -3.95
N ALA A 185 -13.26 -4.10 -2.75
CA ALA A 185 -12.77 -5.08 -1.78
C ALA A 185 -13.93 -5.96 -1.25
N ALA A 186 -15.11 -5.38 -1.03
CA ALA A 186 -16.30 -6.13 -0.63
C ALA A 186 -16.77 -7.09 -1.73
N GLU A 187 -16.84 -6.63 -2.98
CA GLU A 187 -17.17 -7.46 -4.15
C GLU A 187 -16.20 -8.63 -4.28
N ALA A 188 -14.89 -8.37 -4.20
CA ALA A 188 -13.88 -9.41 -4.26
C ALA A 188 -14.07 -10.46 -3.15
N LEU A 189 -14.42 -10.05 -1.92
CA LEU A 189 -14.71 -10.99 -0.83
C LEU A 189 -15.96 -11.83 -1.07
N ILE A 190 -17.02 -11.25 -1.65
CA ILE A 190 -18.23 -11.98 -2.02
C ILE A 190 -17.90 -13.03 -3.08
N GLU A 191 -17.15 -12.63 -4.11
CA GLU A 191 -16.73 -13.53 -5.19
C GLU A 191 -15.85 -14.66 -4.64
N ILE A 192 -14.84 -14.36 -3.81
CA ILE A 192 -14.00 -15.37 -3.16
C ILE A 192 -14.82 -16.36 -2.33
N LYS A 193 -15.82 -15.89 -1.57
CA LYS A 193 -16.71 -16.75 -0.77
C LYS A 193 -17.62 -17.62 -1.65
N SER A 194 -18.01 -17.13 -2.82
CA SER A 194 -18.89 -17.85 -3.75
C SER A 194 -18.26 -19.12 -4.33
N TYR A 195 -16.92 -19.19 -4.36
CA TYR A 195 -16.18 -20.39 -4.79
C TYR A 195 -16.19 -21.54 -3.76
N GLY A 196 -16.82 -21.34 -2.58
CA GLY A 196 -16.96 -22.36 -1.54
C GLY A 196 -15.66 -22.67 -0.78
N PRO A 197 -15.71 -23.52 0.27
CA PRO A 197 -14.49 -24.08 0.85
C PRO A 197 -13.77 -24.84 -0.27
N LEU A 198 -12.48 -24.56 -0.46
CA LEU A 198 -11.61 -25.35 -1.33
C LEU A 198 -11.62 -26.80 -0.83
N THR A 199 -12.55 -27.62 -1.34
CA THR A 199 -12.48 -29.06 -1.15
C THR A 199 -11.17 -29.49 -1.81
N LYS A 200 -10.28 -30.12 -1.02
CA LYS A 200 -9.02 -30.68 -1.52
C LYS A 200 -9.27 -31.33 -2.88
N PRO A 201 -8.50 -31.00 -3.93
CA PRO A 201 -8.68 -31.67 -5.20
C PRO A 201 -8.50 -33.19 -4.99
N SER A 202 -9.38 -33.97 -5.61
CA SER A 202 -9.37 -35.44 -5.60
C SER A 202 -8.11 -36.07 -6.22
N CYS A 203 -7.04 -35.31 -6.47
CA CYS A 203 -5.83 -35.78 -7.12
C CYS A 203 -4.79 -36.41 -6.17
N MET A 204 -5.08 -36.55 -4.86
CA MET A 204 -4.18 -37.29 -3.95
C MET A 204 -4.26 -38.83 -4.06
N SER A 205 -5.02 -39.40 -5.00
CA SER A 205 -5.00 -40.87 -5.23
C SER A 205 -3.97 -41.35 -6.26
N ALA A 206 -3.10 -40.49 -6.80
CA ALA A 206 -2.17 -40.85 -7.88
C ALA A 206 -0.68 -40.72 -7.53
N LEU A 207 -0.28 -40.89 -6.27
CA LEU A 207 1.15 -41.04 -5.91
C LEU A 207 1.38 -42.24 -5.01
N SER A 208 0.97 -43.41 -5.50
CA SER A 208 1.47 -44.72 -5.04
C SER A 208 2.41 -45.27 -6.12
N SER A 209 3.58 -44.68 -6.26
CA SER A 209 4.68 -45.28 -7.03
C SER A 209 6.00 -44.89 -6.38
N PRO A 210 6.77 -45.85 -5.83
CA PRO A 210 8.04 -45.55 -5.18
C PRO A 210 9.10 -45.39 -6.26
N GLY A 211 9.59 -44.16 -6.47
CA GLY A 211 10.75 -43.94 -7.34
C GLY A 211 10.80 -42.57 -8.00
N ALA A 212 11.00 -41.51 -7.22
CA ALA A 212 11.59 -40.27 -7.73
C ALA A 212 12.15 -39.46 -6.56
N THR A 213 13.45 -39.57 -6.33
CA THR A 213 14.23 -38.58 -5.56
C THR A 213 14.33 -37.31 -6.40
N GLY A 214 13.62 -36.26 -6.01
CA GLY A 214 13.69 -34.96 -6.66
C GLY A 214 12.85 -33.94 -5.91
N ALA A 215 13.51 -33.07 -5.16
CA ALA A 215 12.90 -32.01 -4.39
C ALA A 215 12.11 -31.04 -5.28
N LEU A 216 10.80 -30.91 -5.03
CA LEU A 216 10.03 -29.67 -5.13
C LEU A 216 8.86 -29.77 -4.16
N ALA A 217 9.00 -29.19 -2.99
CA ALA A 217 7.88 -28.93 -2.09
C ALA A 217 6.96 -27.93 -2.78
N PHE A 218 5.79 -28.38 -3.24
CA PHE A 218 4.71 -27.50 -3.70
C PHE A 218 4.25 -26.63 -2.52
N PRO A 219 4.04 -25.31 -2.70
CA PRO A 219 3.54 -24.47 -1.61
C PRO A 219 2.09 -24.86 -1.28
N ASP A 220 1.72 -24.67 -0.02
CA ASP A 220 0.39 -24.91 0.55
C ASP A 220 -0.76 -24.72 -0.47
N CYS A 221 -1.62 -25.72 -0.60
CA CYS A 221 -2.74 -25.73 -1.55
C CYS A 221 -3.68 -24.51 -1.43
N ALA A 222 -3.69 -23.85 -0.27
CA ALA A 222 -4.43 -22.59 -0.07
C ALA A 222 -3.82 -21.42 -0.86
N VAL A 223 -2.49 -21.34 -0.97
CA VAL A 223 -1.79 -20.29 -1.71
C VAL A 223 -2.00 -20.48 -3.21
N ALA A 224 -1.92 -21.71 -3.72
CA ALA A 224 -2.21 -21.99 -5.12
C ALA A 224 -3.64 -21.61 -5.51
N ALA A 225 -4.61 -21.88 -4.63
CA ALA A 225 -6.01 -21.53 -4.87
C ALA A 225 -6.29 -20.03 -4.76
N VAL A 226 -5.66 -19.33 -3.80
CA VAL A 226 -5.70 -17.86 -3.77
C VAL A 226 -5.03 -17.31 -5.02
N VAL A 227 -3.89 -17.84 -5.46
CA VAL A 227 -3.21 -17.42 -6.70
C VAL A 227 -4.04 -17.72 -7.95
N VAL A 228 -4.81 -18.81 -7.98
CA VAL A 228 -5.72 -19.12 -9.09
C VAL A 228 -6.96 -18.21 -9.04
N ALA A 229 -7.58 -18.02 -7.88
CA ALA A 229 -8.73 -17.13 -7.72
C ALA A 229 -8.34 -15.67 -8.02
N VAL A 230 -7.24 -15.21 -7.43
CA VAL A 230 -6.61 -13.91 -7.70
C VAL A 230 -6.17 -13.84 -9.17
N GLY A 231 -5.57 -14.88 -9.73
CA GLY A 231 -5.18 -14.92 -11.14
C GLY A 231 -6.36 -14.83 -12.10
N GLN A 232 -7.49 -15.47 -11.78
CA GLN A 232 -8.75 -15.39 -12.54
C GLN A 232 -9.40 -14.01 -12.38
N LEU A 233 -9.40 -13.44 -11.18
CA LEU A 233 -9.85 -12.08 -10.88
C LEU A 233 -9.01 -11.04 -11.65
N PHE A 234 -7.68 -11.16 -11.61
CA PHE A 234 -6.72 -10.34 -12.36
C PHE A 234 -6.90 -10.49 -13.89
N ALA A 235 -7.16 -11.71 -14.38
CA ALA A 235 -7.40 -11.96 -15.81
C ALA A 235 -8.71 -11.34 -16.29
N ARG A 236 -9.77 -11.34 -15.45
CA ARG A 236 -11.06 -10.70 -15.73
C ARG A 236 -10.97 -9.18 -15.71
N ALA A 237 -10.29 -8.60 -14.72
CA ALA A 237 -10.08 -7.16 -14.65
C ALA A 237 -9.27 -6.62 -15.85
N ARG A 238 -8.40 -7.43 -16.46
CA ARG A 238 -7.72 -7.11 -17.73
C ARG A 238 -8.58 -7.33 -18.98
N GLY A 239 -9.73 -7.99 -18.87
CA GLY A 239 -10.56 -8.43 -19.99
C GLY A 239 -11.61 -7.43 -20.49
N GLY A 240 -11.66 -6.21 -19.94
CA GLY A 240 -12.59 -5.16 -20.35
C GLY A 240 -12.17 -4.46 -21.66
N GLY A 241 -12.44 -5.09 -22.81
CA GLY A 241 -12.60 -4.40 -24.10
C GLY A 241 -11.56 -4.69 -25.18
N ALA A 242 -11.84 -5.69 -26.02
CA ALA A 242 -11.89 -5.58 -27.49
C ALA A 242 -11.97 -6.99 -28.11
N SER A 243 -13.17 -7.41 -28.45
CA SER A 243 -13.36 -8.41 -29.51
C SER A 243 -12.92 -7.79 -30.83
N PHE A 244 -11.91 -8.34 -31.50
CA PHE A 244 -11.78 -8.18 -32.94
C PHE A 244 -11.71 -9.56 -33.58
N GLY A 245 -12.83 -9.91 -34.21
CA GLY A 245 -12.93 -11.03 -35.13
C GLY A 245 -12.23 -10.71 -36.45
N LEU A 246 -11.56 -11.75 -36.95
CA LEU A 246 -11.20 -12.10 -38.34
C LEU A 246 -11.58 -11.12 -39.46
N GLY A 247 -10.59 -10.75 -40.29
CA GLY A 247 -10.78 -10.15 -41.61
C GLY A 247 -9.46 -10.05 -42.37
N GLY A 248 -9.40 -10.64 -43.56
CA GLY A 248 -8.16 -10.97 -44.29
C GLY A 248 -7.44 -9.84 -45.04
N GLY A 249 -6.15 -10.11 -45.30
CA GLY A 249 -5.49 -9.95 -46.61
C GLY A 249 -5.04 -8.56 -47.07
N ALA A 250 -3.73 -8.37 -47.15
CA ALA A 250 -3.03 -7.88 -48.36
C ALA A 250 -1.50 -7.89 -48.15
N SER A 251 -0.81 -8.33 -49.19
CA SER A 251 0.65 -8.40 -49.36
C SER A 251 1.23 -7.14 -50.02
N ALA A 252 2.41 -6.71 -49.55
CA ALA A 252 3.49 -5.90 -50.19
C ALA A 252 4.11 -5.03 -49.08
N GLY A 253 5.41 -4.80 -48.91
CA GLY A 253 6.63 -5.16 -49.60
C GLY A 253 7.73 -4.19 -49.09
N VAL A 254 8.94 -4.72 -48.85
CA VAL A 254 10.26 -4.07 -49.06
C VAL A 254 10.81 -3.03 -48.03
N GLU A 255 11.93 -3.46 -47.41
CA GLU A 255 13.22 -2.80 -47.06
C GLU A 255 13.47 -1.86 -45.84
N GLY A 256 14.63 -2.14 -45.21
CA GLY A 256 15.50 -1.25 -44.42
C GLY A 256 15.23 -1.27 -42.91
N GLY A 257 16.10 -1.70 -41.99
CA GLY A 257 17.56 -1.72 -41.98
C GLY A 257 18.06 -0.85 -40.82
N ALA A 258 18.25 -1.41 -39.61
CA ALA A 258 19.19 -0.91 -38.59
C ALA A 258 19.14 -1.84 -37.36
N GLY A 259 20.24 -2.55 -37.11
CA GLY A 259 20.40 -3.40 -35.94
C GLY A 259 20.92 -2.63 -34.74
N THR A 260 20.38 -2.94 -33.56
CA THR A 260 21.04 -2.72 -32.27
C THR A 260 20.74 -3.91 -31.35
N ARG A 261 21.81 -4.56 -30.89
CA ARG A 261 21.80 -5.72 -29.98
C ARG A 261 21.25 -5.34 -28.59
N PRO A 262 20.61 -6.28 -27.86
CA PRO A 262 20.23 -6.06 -26.47
C PRO A 262 21.45 -6.21 -25.54
N ALA A 263 21.62 -5.26 -24.62
CA ALA A 263 22.60 -5.34 -23.56
C ALA A 263 22.16 -6.36 -22.50
N GLN A 264 22.94 -7.42 -22.34
CA GLN A 264 22.87 -8.35 -21.22
C GLN A 264 23.29 -7.63 -19.93
N GLY A 265 22.31 -7.30 -19.09
CA GLY A 265 22.51 -6.84 -17.72
C GLY A 265 22.45 -8.01 -16.74
N ARG A 266 23.61 -8.31 -16.17
CA ARG A 266 23.95 -9.38 -15.23
C ARG A 266 23.03 -9.41 -13.99
N LEU A 267 22.37 -10.55 -13.75
CA LEU A 267 21.78 -10.90 -12.45
C LEU A 267 22.91 -10.97 -11.41
N GLN A 268 22.99 -9.98 -10.51
CA GLN A 268 23.71 -10.10 -9.26
C GLN A 268 22.68 -10.31 -8.15
N GLY A 269 22.81 -11.44 -7.46
CA GLY A 269 21.89 -11.91 -6.44
C GLY A 269 21.70 -10.88 -5.32
N ALA A 270 20.44 -10.56 -5.05
CA ALA A 270 20.02 -9.86 -3.85
C ALA A 270 20.18 -10.83 -2.66
N GLY A 271 21.39 -10.90 -2.11
CA GLY A 271 21.58 -11.38 -0.75
C GLY A 271 21.31 -10.21 0.19
N ARG A 272 20.18 -10.25 0.93
CA ARG A 272 19.92 -9.57 2.21
C ARG A 272 18.44 -9.71 2.61
N SER A 273 18.15 -10.45 3.69
CA SER A 273 16.89 -10.26 4.44
C SER A 273 16.88 -10.80 5.88
N GLU A 274 18.02 -11.10 6.51
CA GLU A 274 18.01 -11.57 7.92
C GLU A 274 18.35 -10.48 8.94
N ALA A 275 19.04 -9.40 8.56
CA ALA A 275 19.48 -8.38 9.50
C ALA A 275 18.40 -7.37 9.93
N CYS A 276 17.14 -7.54 9.51
CA CYS A 276 16.16 -6.45 9.52
C CYS A 276 15.53 -6.20 10.90
N TRP A 277 15.42 -7.19 11.81
CA TRP A 277 14.60 -7.00 13.02
C TRP A 277 15.02 -7.78 14.29
N GLU A 278 16.32 -8.08 14.48
CA GLU A 278 16.73 -8.83 15.70
C GLU A 278 16.93 -7.99 16.98
N GLU A 279 16.85 -6.66 16.95
CA GLU A 279 17.02 -5.83 18.15
C GLU A 279 15.71 -5.14 18.57
N GLY A 280 14.87 -5.95 19.22
CA GLY A 280 13.73 -5.51 20.01
C GLY A 280 13.50 -6.40 21.24
N ARG A 281 14.54 -7.14 21.69
CA ARG A 281 14.50 -7.89 22.94
C ARG A 281 14.94 -6.99 24.10
N SER A 282 13.97 -6.29 24.68
CA SER A 282 14.00 -6.01 26.11
C SER A 282 12.94 -6.93 26.74
N GLN A 283 13.41 -8.06 27.25
CA GLN A 283 12.66 -8.89 28.20
C GLN A 283 12.94 -8.38 29.63
N PRO A 284 12.07 -8.75 30.61
CA PRO A 284 11.47 -7.86 31.59
C PRO A 284 12.41 -7.28 32.65
#